data_AF-A0A9R0P3Q6-F1
#
_entry.id   AF-A0A9R0P3Q6-F1
#
_cell.length_a   1.000
_cell.length_b   1.000
_cell.length_c   1.000
_cell.angle_alpha   90.00
_cell.angle_beta   90.00
_cell.angle_gamma   90.00
#
_symmetry.space_group_name_H-M   'P 1'
#
loop_
_entity.id
_entity.type
_entity.pdbx_description
1 polymer ?
#
loop_
_entity_poly.entity_id
_entity_poly.type
_entity_poly.pdbx_seq_one_letter_code
_entity_poly.pdbx_strand_id
1 'polypeptide(L)' 'MTRATQKLVEVLLTVEARIAVLRTQLTDGTATPGQQREFADKVEEVVDLLRTRADDIDAGIVAAPSHLLRTE' A
#
# COMPACT_ATOMS: atom_id res chain seq x y z
N MET A 1 -6.85 -3.84 -16.69
CA MET A 1 -5.93 -3.28 -15.67
C MET A 1 -4.53 -3.18 -16.27
N THR A 2 -3.79 -2.12 -15.96
CA THR A 2 -2.38 -2.00 -16.41
C THR A 2 -1.46 -2.85 -15.54
N ARG A 3 -0.30 -3.26 -16.05
CA ARG A 3 0.73 -4.00 -15.27
C ARG A 3 1.16 -3.25 -14.01
N ALA A 4 1.22 -1.92 -14.06
CA ALA A 4 1.55 -1.08 -12.91
C ALA A 4 0.46 -1.14 -11.83
N THR A 5 -0.82 -1.09 -12.23
CA THR A 5 -1.96 -1.24 -11.32
C THR A 5 -1.99 -2.62 -10.67
N GLN A 6 -1.70 -3.68 -11.43
CA GLN A 6 -1.61 -5.05 -10.90
C GLN A 6 -0.54 -5.16 -9.80
N LYS A 7 0.67 -4.65 -10.08
CA LYS A 7 1.78 -4.67 -9.12
C LYS A 7 1.46 -3.87 -7.85
N LEU A 8 0.76 -2.74 -7.99
CA LEU A 8 0.29 -1.96 -6.84
C LEU A 8 -0.66 -2.76 -5.96
N VAL A 9 -1.65 -3.43 -6.57
CA VAL A 9 -2.60 -4.27 -5.83
C VAL A 9 -1.89 -5.41 -5.09
N GLU A 10 -0.92 -6.08 -5.74
CA GLU A 10 -0.11 -7.13 -5.10
C GLU A 10 0.69 -6.62 -3.90
N VAL A 11 1.28 -5.43 -4.01
CA VAL A 11 1.99 -4.77 -2.89
C VAL A 11 1.02 -4.47 -1.74
N LEU A 12 -0.16 -3.90 -2.04
CA LEU A 12 -1.17 -3.59 -1.03
C LEU A 12 -1.66 -4.84 -0.29
N LEU A 13 -1.94 -5.94 -1.00
CA LEU A 13 -2.34 -7.21 -0.39
C LEU A 13 -1.25 -7.78 0.52
N THR A 14 0.01 -7.69 0.09
CA THR A 14 1.17 -8.13 0.91
C THR A 14 1.29 -7.32 2.18
N VAL A 15 1.05 -6.00 2.09
CA VAL A 15 1.11 -5.08 3.22
C VAL A 15 -0.04 -5.33 4.18
N GLU A 16 -1.25 -5.52 3.69
CA GLU A 16 -2.42 -5.86 4.51
C GLU A 16 -2.19 -7.13 5.34
N ALA A 17 -1.63 -8.19 4.72
CA ALA A 17 -1.27 -9.42 5.43
C ALA A 17 -0.22 -9.16 6.52
N ARG A 18 0.79 -8.32 6.26
CA ARG A 18 1.80 -7.94 7.26
C ARG A 18 1.23 -7.09 8.39
N ILE A 19 0.32 -6.15 8.09
CA ILE A 19 -0.41 -5.36 9.10
C ILE A 19 -1.17 -6.31 10.02
N ALA A 20 -1.89 -7.29 9.46
CA ALA A 20 -2.62 -8.27 10.25
C ALA A 20 -1.71 -9.06 11.19
N VAL A 21 -0.56 -9.53 10.69
CA VAL A 21 0.44 -10.25 11.52
C VAL A 21 0.99 -9.35 12.62
N LEU A 22 1.45 -8.14 12.31
CA LEU A 22 2.02 -7.26 13.32
C LEU A 22 0.98 -6.86 14.37
N ARG A 23 -0.26 -6.58 13.96
CA ARG A 23 -1.36 -6.28 14.89
C ARG A 23 -1.55 -7.43 15.89
N THR A 24 -1.56 -8.67 15.41
CA THR A 24 -1.62 -9.86 16.28
C THR A 24 -0.42 -9.90 17.21
N GLN A 25 0.79 -9.73 16.69
CA GLN A 25 2.01 -9.75 17.51
C GLN A 25 2.06 -8.64 18.57
N LEU A 26 1.55 -7.45 18.25
CA LEU A 26 1.43 -6.34 19.20
C LEU A 26 0.38 -6.62 20.29
N THR A 27 -0.75 -7.20 19.89
CA THR A 27 -1.83 -7.61 20.82
C THR A 27 -1.33 -8.67 21.79
N ASP A 28 -0.56 -9.64 21.27
CA ASP A 28 -0.04 -10.76 22.02
C ASP A 28 1.28 -10.43 22.75
N GLY A 29 1.80 -9.20 22.62
CA GLY A 29 3.06 -8.77 23.22
C GLY A 29 4.32 -9.46 22.68
N THR A 30 4.23 -10.12 21.52
CA THR A 30 5.32 -10.87 20.88
C THR A 30 6.10 -10.04 19.85
N ALA A 31 5.62 -8.85 19.50
CA ALA A 31 6.31 -7.95 18.57
C ALA A 31 7.56 -7.33 19.19
N THR A 32 8.73 -7.65 18.62
CA THR A 32 9.98 -6.98 18.99
C THR A 32 10.03 -5.54 18.48
N PRO A 33 10.80 -4.64 19.12
CA PRO A 33 11.00 -3.27 18.61
C PRO A 33 11.57 -3.23 17.18
N GLY A 34 12.39 -4.22 16.80
CA GLY A 34 12.92 -4.34 15.44
C GLY A 34 11.82 -4.61 14.41
N GLN A 35 10.89 -5.53 14.70
CA GLN A 35 9.74 -5.82 13.84
C GLN A 35 8.79 -4.63 13.71
N GLN A 36 8.58 -3.88 14.79
CA GLN A 36 7.77 -2.66 14.78
C GLN A 36 8.38 -1.60 13.85
N ARG A 37 9.70 -1.41 13.91
CA ARG A 37 10.42 -0.45 13.06
C ARG A 37 10.41 -0.89 11.59
N GLU A 38 10.75 -2.15 11.30
CA GLU A 38 10.72 -2.70 9.93
C GLU A 38 9.33 -2.55 9.28
N PHE A 39 8.27 -2.73 10.07
CA PHE A 39 6.92 -2.52 9.59
C PHE A 39 6.62 -1.04 9.31
N ALA A 40 7.02 -0.14 10.20
CA ALA A 40 6.83 1.30 9.98
C ALA A 40 7.49 1.75 8.67
N ASP A 41 8.73 1.31 8.43
CA ASP A 41 9.48 1.62 7.21
C ASP A 41 8.75 1.11 5.94
N LYS A 42 8.19 -0.12 6.00
CA LYS A 42 7.40 -0.68 4.90
C LYS A 42 6.09 0.04 4.65
N VAL A 43 5.41 0.52 5.69
CA VAL A 43 4.19 1.32 5.54
C VAL A 43 4.50 2.65 4.88
N GLU A 44 5.61 3.29 5.27
CA GLU A 44 6.07 4.53 4.64
C GLU A 44 6.36 4.35 3.15
N GLU A 45 7.08 3.29 2.76
CA GLU A 45 7.35 2.95 1.35
C GLU A 45 6.07 2.81 0.52
N VAL A 46 5.03 2.19 1.09
CA VAL A 46 3.74 1.98 0.41
C VAL A 46 2.98 3.29 0.25
N VAL A 47 2.99 4.14 1.28
CA VAL A 47 2.36 5.46 1.23
C VAL A 47 3.03 6.32 0.15
N ASP A 48 4.35 6.29 0.06
CA ASP A 48 5.09 7.06 -0.94
C ASP A 48 4.84 6.53 -2.36
N LEU A 49 4.74 5.22 -2.53
CA LEU A 49 4.39 4.59 -3.81
C LEU A 49 2.94 4.93 -4.23
N LEU A 50 2.01 4.98 -3.28
CA LEU A 50 0.63 5.43 -3.53
C LEU A 50 0.56 6.92 -3.91
N ARG A 51 1.31 7.79 -3.21
CA ARG A 51 1.40 9.23 -3.53
C ARG A 51 1.97 9.47 -4.92
N THR A 52 3.11 8.86 -5.22
CA THR A 52 3.73 8.94 -6.56
C THR A 52 2.75 8.53 -7.64
N ARG A 53 1.97 7.48 -7.38
CA ARG A 53 0.94 7.02 -8.33
C ARG A 53 -0.22 8.00 -8.48
N ALA A 54 -0.63 8.66 -7.40
CA ALA A 54 -1.64 9.71 -7.45
C ALA A 54 -1.12 10.91 -8.26
N ASP A 55 0.12 11.34 -8.01
CA ASP A 55 0.78 12.41 -8.76
C ASP A 55 0.90 12.07 -10.26
N ASP A 56 1.23 10.82 -10.60
CA ASP A 56 1.27 10.34 -11.99
C ASP A 56 -0.12 10.39 -12.68
N ILE A 57 -1.19 10.16 -11.92
CA ILE A 57 -2.57 10.23 -12.43
C ILE A 57 -2.97 11.70 -12.62
N ASP A 58 -2.68 12.56 -11.65
CA ASP A 58 -2.98 13.99 -11.69
C ASP A 58 -2.20 14.70 -12.80
N ALA A 59 -0.95 14.29 -13.04
CA ALA A 59 -0.13 14.76 -14.15
C ALA A 59 -0.57 14.19 -15.52
N GLY A 60 -1.55 13.28 -15.56
CA GLY A 60 -2.02 12.63 -16.78
C GLY A 60 -1.01 11.68 -17.41
N ILE A 61 0.08 11.33 -16.70
CA ILE A 61 1.10 10.37 -17.14
C ILE A 61 0.49 8.98 -17.21
N VAL A 62 -0.43 8.66 -16.30
CA VAL A 62 -1.16 7.39 -16.32
C VAL A 62 -2.66 7.61 -16.20
N ALA A 63 -3.42 6.93 -17.08
CA ALA A 63 -4.87 6.99 -17.06
C ALA A 63 -5.45 6.57 -15.70
N ALA A 64 -6.37 7.37 -15.17
CA ALA A 64 -7.16 7.01 -14.02
C ALA A 64 -7.91 5.69 -14.28
N PRO A 65 -7.99 4.77 -13.29
CA PRO A 65 -8.81 3.57 -13.43
C PRO A 65 -10.24 3.94 -13.84
N SER A 66 -10.73 3.36 -14.94
CA SER A 66 -12.05 3.66 -15.52
C SER A 66 -13.22 3.39 -14.57
N HIS A 67 -12.99 2.71 -13.44
CA HIS A 67 -13.97 2.47 -12.39
C HIS A 67 -14.15 3.65 -11.41
N LEU A 68 -13.21 4.60 -11.35
CA LEU A 68 -13.30 5.81 -10.52
C LEU A 68 -14.03 6.96 -11.23
N LEU A 69 -14.26 6.84 -12.54
CA LEU A 69 -14.95 7.85 -13.35
C LEU A 69 -16.47 7.63 -13.41
N ARG A 70 -17.01 6.62 -12.73
CA ARG A 70 -18.46 6.39 -12.65
C ARG A 70 -19.02 6.91 -11.32
N THR A 71 -19.07 8.22 -11.21
CA THR A 71 -20.06 8.91 -10.36
C THR A 71 -21.04 9.57 -11.31
N GLU A 72 -22.15 8.87 -11.57
CA GLU A 72 -23.41 9.50 -11.99
C GLU A 72 -24.28 9.64 -10.73
#